data_AF-A0A3E1D851-F1
#
_entry.id   AF-A0A3E1D851-F1
#
_cell.length_a   1.000
_cell.length_b   1.000
_cell.length_c   1.000
_cell.angle_alpha   90.00
_cell.angle_beta   90.00
_cell.angle_gamma   90.00
#
_symmetry.space_group_name_H-M   'P 1'
#
loop_
_entity.id
_entity.type
_entity.pdbx_description
1 polymer ?
#
loop_
_entity_poly.entity_id
_entity_poly.type
_entity_poly.pdbx_seq_one_letter_code
_entity_poly.pdbx_strand_id
1 'polypeptide(L)'
;MRTNFLIVPLLILTLLLSACGFHLRGQGGFTFPFQTLFIQAPNANAPFILDLKRTVQLYGVKLVDTSENAQLTLHIVSETMSKQILSLSDAGRVREYQLNYRVSLRAYDSKLDEWVPADEIVLQRYLSFDNTQILAKEMEETVLYQDMRTDAIQQILRRLSLAKPPQSPQ
;
A
#
# COMPACT_ATOMS: atom_id res chain seq x y z
N MET A 1 -40.70 -41.39 -10.42
CA MET A 1 -40.24 -40.95 -9.07
C MET A 1 -38.72 -41.12 -8.85
N ARG A 2 -37.85 -41.01 -9.88
CA ARG A 2 -36.37 -41.18 -9.72
C ARG A 2 -35.57 -39.87 -9.79
N THR A 3 -36.19 -38.76 -10.15
CA THR A 3 -35.54 -37.44 -10.29
C THR A 3 -35.39 -36.69 -8.96
N ASN A 4 -36.24 -36.94 -7.96
CA ASN A 4 -36.19 -36.23 -6.67
C ASN A 4 -35.04 -36.64 -5.75
N PHE A 5 -34.48 -37.85 -5.90
CA PHE A 5 -33.40 -38.34 -5.02
C PHE A 5 -32.03 -37.69 -5.29
N LEU A 6 -31.82 -37.13 -6.49
CA LEU A 6 -30.58 -36.42 -6.85
C LEU A 6 -30.59 -34.94 -6.46
N ILE A 7 -31.77 -34.36 -6.20
CA ILE A 7 -31.92 -32.93 -5.90
C ILE A 7 -31.51 -32.62 -4.46
N VAL A 8 -31.80 -33.53 -3.52
CA VAL A 8 -31.48 -33.38 -2.09
C VAL A 8 -29.96 -33.27 -1.82
N PRO A 9 -29.08 -34.15 -2.33
CA PRO A 9 -27.65 -34.03 -2.09
C PRO A 9 -27.04 -32.78 -2.75
N LEU A 10 -27.57 -32.35 -3.90
CA LEU A 10 -27.10 -31.16 -4.60
C LEU A 10 -27.46 -29.87 -3.81
N LEU A 11 -28.63 -29.84 -3.18
CA LEU A 11 -29.05 -28.72 -2.34
C LEU A 11 -28.26 -28.62 -1.02
N ILE A 12 -27.91 -29.78 -0.43
CA ILE A 12 -27.06 -29.81 0.77
C ILE A 12 -25.65 -29.32 0.43
N LEU A 13 -25.13 -29.67 -0.74
CA LEU A 13 -23.81 -29.22 -1.18
C LEU A 13 -23.77 -27.69 -1.35
N THR A 14 -24.79 -27.06 -1.95
CA THR A 14 -24.80 -25.60 -2.12
C THR A 14 -24.93 -24.82 -0.81
N LEU A 15 -25.63 -25.35 0.20
CA LEU A 15 -25.69 -24.72 1.54
C LEU A 15 -24.37 -24.86 2.31
N LEU A 16 -23.63 -25.96 2.13
CA LEU A 16 -22.31 -26.12 2.74
C LEU A 16 -21.28 -25.16 2.15
N LEU A 17 -21.43 -24.74 0.88
CA LEU A 17 -20.55 -23.75 0.25
C LEU A 17 -20.72 -22.32 0.81
N SER A 18 -21.90 -21.94 1.32
CA SER A 18 -22.14 -20.59 1.88
C SER A 18 -21.78 -20.48 3.37
N ALA A 19 -21.49 -21.59 4.05
CA ALA A 19 -21.14 -21.63 5.47
C ALA A 19 -19.70 -21.13 5.78
N CYS A 20 -18.85 -20.98 4.77
CA CYS A 20 -17.46 -20.52 4.95
C CYS A 20 -17.34 -19.01 5.29
N GLY A 21 -18.44 -18.27 5.44
CA GLY A 21 -18.44 -16.89 5.92
C GLY A 21 -17.77 -15.87 4.99
N PHE A 22 -17.44 -16.26 3.75
CA PHE A 22 -16.90 -15.36 2.74
C PHE A 22 -17.95 -14.31 2.36
N HIS A 23 -17.80 -13.11 2.89
CA HIS A 23 -18.47 -11.94 2.34
C HIS A 23 -17.69 -11.46 1.11
N LEU A 24 -18.40 -11.24 0.01
CA LEU A 24 -17.88 -10.41 -1.06
C LEU A 24 -17.40 -9.10 -0.41
N ARG A 25 -16.16 -8.70 -0.70
CA ARG A 25 -15.63 -7.38 -0.35
C ARG A 25 -16.44 -6.34 -1.12
N GLY A 26 -17.68 -6.10 -0.68
CA GLY A 26 -18.68 -5.29 -1.37
C GLY A 26 -18.06 -3.93 -1.68
N GLN A 27 -18.15 -3.48 -2.93
CA GLN A 27 -17.51 -2.29 -3.52
C GLN A 27 -16.53 -1.56 -2.57
N GLY A 28 -15.47 -2.28 -2.17
CA GLY A 28 -14.69 -1.96 -0.97
C GLY A 28 -13.64 -0.92 -1.26
N GLY A 29 -14.06 0.32 -1.46
CA GLY A 29 -13.16 1.47 -1.46
C GLY A 29 -12.67 1.79 -0.04
N PHE A 30 -11.57 2.53 0.06
CA PHE A 30 -11.20 3.13 1.33
C PHE A 30 -12.27 4.16 1.74
N THR A 31 -12.80 4.03 2.95
CA THR A 31 -13.61 5.07 3.58
C THR A 31 -12.72 5.78 4.58
N PHE A 32 -12.60 7.11 4.44
CA PHE A 32 -11.73 7.89 5.33
C PHE A 32 -12.58 8.62 6.38
N PRO A 33 -12.07 8.74 7.63
CA PRO A 33 -12.73 9.51 8.69
C PRO A 33 -12.52 11.03 8.55
N PHE A 34 -11.96 11.47 7.43
CA PHE A 34 -11.71 12.87 7.08
C PHE A 34 -12.03 13.09 5.59
N GLN A 35 -12.29 14.34 5.24
CA GLN A 35 -12.71 14.75 3.89
C GLN A 35 -11.64 15.57 3.16
N THR A 36 -10.84 16.34 3.91
CA THR A 36 -9.77 17.18 3.34
C THR A 36 -8.41 16.74 3.86
N LEU A 37 -7.44 16.61 2.95
CA LEU A 37 -6.09 16.16 3.25
C LEU A 37 -5.07 17.15 2.66
N PHE A 38 -4.09 17.55 3.45
CA PHE A 38 -2.87 18.20 2.97
C PHE A 38 -1.74 17.17 2.95
N ILE A 39 -0.97 17.12 1.87
CA ILE A 39 0.19 16.21 1.75
C ILE A 39 1.46 17.05 1.80
N GLN A 40 2.17 16.94 2.91
CA GLN A 40 3.47 17.56 3.12
C GLN A 40 4.57 16.55 2.78
N ALA A 41 5.52 16.95 1.95
CA ALA A 41 6.67 16.12 1.56
C ALA A 41 7.88 17.01 1.20
N PRO A 42 9.13 16.51 1.34
CA PRO A 42 10.33 17.24 0.94
C PRO A 42 10.34 17.66 -0.53
N ASN A 43 9.80 16.81 -1.42
CA ASN A 43 9.64 17.11 -2.84
C ASN A 43 8.20 16.79 -3.27
N ALA A 44 7.38 17.83 -3.40
CA ALA A 44 5.97 17.71 -3.79
C ALA A 44 5.74 17.18 -5.22
N ASN A 45 6.78 17.19 -6.06
CA ASN A 45 6.76 16.73 -7.46
C ASN A 45 7.43 15.35 -7.65
N ALA A 46 7.89 14.72 -6.56
CA ALA A 46 8.40 13.35 -6.63
C ALA A 46 7.29 12.41 -7.15
N PRO A 47 7.60 11.44 -8.03
CA PRO A 47 6.55 10.68 -8.68
C PRO A 47 5.72 9.82 -7.70
N PHE A 48 6.27 9.35 -6.58
CA PHE A 48 5.49 8.77 -5.48
C PHE A 48 4.43 9.73 -4.91
N ILE A 49 4.77 11.01 -4.71
CA ILE A 49 3.83 12.00 -4.19
C ILE A 49 2.72 12.29 -5.22
N LEU A 50 3.06 12.34 -6.51
CA LEU A 50 2.06 12.52 -7.58
C LEU A 50 1.09 11.33 -7.65
N ASP A 51 1.61 10.11 -7.58
CA ASP A 51 0.81 8.88 -7.59
C ASP A 51 -0.06 8.78 -6.33
N LEU A 52 0.49 9.15 -5.16
CA LEU A 52 -0.25 9.21 -3.91
C LEU A 52 -1.39 10.23 -3.98
N LYS A 53 -1.13 11.45 -4.44
CA LYS A 53 -2.14 12.50 -4.62
C LYS A 53 -3.28 12.03 -5.52
N ARG A 54 -2.93 11.46 -6.69
CA ARG A 54 -3.92 10.90 -7.63
C ARG A 54 -4.76 9.81 -6.96
N THR A 55 -4.12 8.89 -6.24
CA THR A 55 -4.83 7.77 -5.63
C THR A 55 -5.76 8.22 -4.50
N VAL A 56 -5.33 9.15 -3.65
CA VAL A 56 -6.16 9.75 -2.60
C VAL A 56 -7.42 10.42 -3.20
N GLN A 57 -7.26 11.17 -4.29
CA GLN A 57 -8.38 11.81 -4.99
C GLN A 57 -9.35 10.80 -5.61
N LEU A 58 -8.85 9.68 -6.13
CA LEU A 58 -9.70 8.60 -6.67
C LEU A 58 -10.64 8.00 -5.62
N TYR A 59 -10.26 8.02 -4.34
CA TYR A 59 -11.10 7.56 -3.23
C TYR A 59 -11.92 8.70 -2.58
N GLY A 60 -12.05 9.86 -3.24
CA GLY A 60 -12.99 10.91 -2.84
C GLY A 60 -12.49 11.88 -1.75
N VAL A 61 -11.21 11.82 -1.38
CA VAL A 61 -10.60 12.79 -0.45
C VAL A 61 -10.16 14.04 -1.22
N LYS A 62 -10.59 15.21 -0.75
CA LYS A 62 -10.22 16.51 -1.34
C LYS A 62 -8.83 16.93 -0.87
N LEU A 63 -7.91 17.08 -1.81
CA LEU A 63 -6.60 17.68 -1.52
C LEU A 63 -6.74 19.20 -1.42
N VAL A 64 -6.08 19.78 -0.41
CA VAL A 64 -5.99 21.23 -0.22
C VAL A 64 -4.52 21.68 -0.32
N ASP A 65 -4.31 22.96 -0.62
CA ASP A 65 -2.95 23.49 -0.87
C ASP A 65 -2.20 23.89 0.41
N THR A 66 -2.92 24.06 1.52
CA THR A 66 -2.33 24.50 2.79
C THR A 66 -2.82 23.65 3.96
N SER A 67 -1.99 23.53 5.00
CA SER A 67 -2.27 22.69 6.16
C SER A 67 -3.46 23.16 6.98
N GLU A 68 -3.75 24.46 6.97
CA GLU A 68 -4.80 25.10 7.76
C GLU A 68 -6.20 24.77 7.22
N ASN A 69 -6.30 24.45 5.93
CA ASN A 69 -7.55 24.07 5.27
C ASN A 69 -7.82 22.55 5.31
N ALA A 70 -6.89 21.78 5.89
CA ALA A 70 -6.97 20.33 5.95
C ALA A 70 -7.50 19.86 7.30
N GLN A 71 -8.36 18.84 7.29
CA GLN A 71 -8.71 18.11 8.51
C GLN A 71 -7.54 17.25 8.98
N LEU A 72 -6.75 16.73 8.03
CA LEU A 72 -5.58 15.92 8.31
C LEU A 72 -4.41 16.36 7.43
N THR A 73 -3.22 16.41 8.01
CA THR A 73 -1.96 16.54 7.28
C THR A 73 -1.27 15.19 7.26
N LEU A 74 -1.03 14.64 6.06
CA LEU A 74 -0.12 13.52 5.85
C LEU A 74 1.27 14.08 5.59
N HIS A 75 2.20 13.84 6.50
CA HIS A 75 3.60 14.21 6.35
C HIS A 75 4.42 13.00 5.93
N ILE A 76 4.88 12.99 4.68
CA ILE A 76 5.87 12.05 4.19
C ILE A 76 7.25 12.59 4.57
N VAL A 77 7.92 11.91 5.50
CA VAL A 77 9.23 12.32 6.02
C VAL A 77 10.33 11.96 5.01
N SER A 78 10.27 10.75 4.45
CA SER A 78 11.25 10.27 3.48
C SER A 78 10.69 9.17 2.59
N GLU A 79 11.26 9.07 1.38
CA GLU A 79 11.10 7.96 0.45
C GLU A 79 12.51 7.52 0.06
N THR A 80 12.84 6.25 0.23
CA THR A 80 14.18 5.72 -0.08
C THR A 80 14.08 4.40 -0.82
N MET A 81 14.97 4.23 -1.80
CA MET A 81 15.14 3.00 -2.58
C MET A 81 16.58 2.55 -2.43
N SER A 82 16.81 1.26 -2.20
CA SER A 82 18.17 0.73 -2.12
C SER A 82 18.26 -0.69 -2.67
N LYS A 83 19.39 -0.99 -3.28
CA LYS A 83 19.72 -2.29 -3.85
C LYS A 83 20.96 -2.85 -3.16
N GLN A 84 20.90 -4.10 -2.71
CA GLN A 84 22.01 -4.80 -2.09
C GLN A 84 22.13 -6.23 -2.63
N ILE A 85 23.34 -6.79 -2.61
CA ILE A 85 23.56 -8.19 -3.02
C ILE A 85 22.92 -9.09 -1.96
N LEU A 86 22.05 -9.99 -2.40
CA LEU A 86 21.46 -11.01 -1.54
C LEU A 86 22.29 -12.30 -1.57
N SER A 87 22.71 -12.73 -2.75
CA SER A 87 23.41 -14.00 -2.94
C SER A 87 24.48 -13.95 -4.04
N LEU A 88 25.50 -14.78 -3.87
CA LEU A 88 26.61 -15.00 -4.80
C LEU A 88 26.65 -16.48 -5.21
N SER A 89 27.21 -16.77 -6.39
CA SER A 89 27.57 -18.12 -6.79
C SER A 89 28.88 -18.58 -6.14
N ASP A 90 29.20 -19.87 -6.25
CA ASP A 90 30.47 -20.45 -5.78
C ASP A 90 31.71 -19.76 -6.40
N ALA A 91 31.55 -19.17 -7.59
CA ALA A 91 32.58 -18.39 -8.27
C ALA A 91 32.57 -16.89 -7.90
N GLY A 92 31.81 -16.49 -6.88
CA GLY A 92 31.72 -15.11 -6.37
C GLY A 92 30.91 -14.14 -7.25
N ARG A 93 30.09 -14.65 -8.18
CA ARG A 93 29.27 -13.79 -9.07
C ARG A 93 27.89 -13.54 -8.47
N VAL A 94 27.37 -12.32 -8.61
CA VAL A 94 26.03 -11.99 -8.11
C VAL A 94 24.96 -12.87 -8.76
N ARG A 95 24.08 -13.42 -7.94
CA ARG A 95 22.94 -14.23 -8.36
C ARG A 95 21.62 -13.52 -8.12
N GLU A 96 21.50 -12.84 -7.00
CA GLU A 96 20.29 -12.11 -6.64
C GLU A 96 20.62 -10.79 -5.96
N TYR A 97 19.83 -9.78 -6.25
CA TYR A 97 19.76 -8.54 -5.50
C TYR A 97 18.49 -8.51 -4.65
N GLN A 98 18.59 -7.94 -3.45
CA GLN A 98 17.44 -7.49 -2.68
C GLN A 98 17.23 -6.00 -2.93
N LEU A 99 16.05 -5.67 -3.46
CA LEU A 99 15.55 -4.31 -3.60
C LEU A 99 14.75 -3.98 -2.34
N ASN A 100 15.03 -2.83 -1.73
CA ASN A 100 14.31 -2.34 -0.56
C ASN A 100 13.69 -0.99 -0.90
N TYR A 101 12.42 -0.82 -0.56
CA TYR A 101 11.67 0.40 -0.73
C TYR A 101 11.09 0.82 0.62
N ARG A 102 11.37 2.04 1.07
CA ARG A 102 11.04 2.50 2.42
C ARG A 102 10.43 3.88 2.39
N VAL A 103 9.30 4.04 3.07
CA VAL A 103 8.59 5.31 3.22
C VAL A 103 8.34 5.57 4.70
N SER A 104 8.90 6.65 5.22
CA SER A 104 8.61 7.11 6.58
C SER A 104 7.53 8.19 6.54
N LEU A 105 6.53 8.08 7.40
CA LEU A 105 5.37 8.97 7.38
C LEU A 105 4.78 9.17 8.78
N ARG A 106 3.94 10.20 8.89
CA ARG A 106 3.01 10.40 10.01
C ARG A 106 1.80 11.19 9.53
N ALA A 107 0.70 11.14 10.28
CA ALA A 107 -0.46 11.98 10.01
C ALA A 107 -1.02 12.59 11.29
N TYR A 108 -1.32 13.88 11.23
CA TYR A 108 -1.79 14.68 12.37
C TYR A 108 -2.79 15.73 11.92
N ASP A 109 -3.66 16.17 12.84
CA ASP A 109 -4.63 17.23 12.58
C ASP A 109 -4.05 18.64 12.87
N SER A 110 -4.88 19.67 12.77
CA SER A 110 -4.49 21.06 13.02
C SER A 110 -4.08 21.35 14.46
N LYS A 111 -4.41 20.48 15.42
CA LYS A 111 -3.98 20.56 16.82
C LYS A 111 -2.67 19.82 17.07
N LEU A 112 -2.09 19.20 16.03
CA LEU A 112 -0.93 18.32 16.08
C LEU A 112 -1.21 16.99 16.81
N ASP A 113 -2.48 16.61 16.97
CA ASP A 113 -2.84 15.29 17.49
C ASP A 113 -2.53 14.24 16.43
N GLU A 114 -1.69 13.25 16.74
CA GLU A 114 -1.26 12.22 15.79
C GLU A 114 -2.34 11.15 15.60
N TRP A 115 -2.95 11.12 14.41
CA TRP A 115 -3.90 10.06 14.03
C TRP A 115 -3.18 8.83 13.47
N VAL A 116 -2.03 9.05 12.84
CA VAL A 116 -1.07 8.01 12.47
C VAL A 116 0.28 8.45 13.06
N PRO A 117 0.74 7.79 14.14
CA PRO A 117 2.05 8.08 14.71
C PRO A 117 3.17 7.93 13.68
N ALA A 118 4.35 8.46 14.00
CA ALA A 118 5.54 8.24 13.19
C ALA A 118 5.77 6.74 12.96
N ASP A 119 5.68 6.33 11.71
CA ASP A 119 5.69 4.93 11.30
C ASP A 119 6.36 4.81 9.92
N GLU A 120 6.66 3.57 9.55
CA GLU A 120 7.41 3.26 8.36
C GLU A 120 6.75 2.12 7.59
N ILE A 121 6.83 2.21 6.26
CA ILE A 121 6.48 1.12 5.35
C ILE A 121 7.79 0.64 4.73
N VAL A 122 8.09 -0.65 4.93
CA VAL A 122 9.27 -1.30 4.36
C VAL A 122 8.81 -2.44 3.46
N LEU A 123 9.19 -2.38 2.19
CA LEU A 123 8.89 -3.38 1.19
C LEU A 123 10.18 -3.92 0.58
N GLN A 124 10.14 -5.21 0.26
CA GLN A 124 11.28 -5.93 -0.30
C GLN A 124 10.84 -6.73 -1.52
N ARG A 125 11.69 -6.74 -2.54
CA ARG A 125 11.56 -7.61 -3.72
C ARG A 125 12.93 -8.17 -4.07
N TYR A 126 12.94 -9.36 -4.64
CA TYR A 126 14.17 -10.02 -5.07
C TYR A 126 14.27 -9.96 -6.58
N LEU A 127 15.45 -9.62 -7.08
CA LEU A 127 15.76 -9.54 -8.49
C LEU A 127 16.85 -10.56 -8.80
N SER A 128 16.50 -11.57 -9.60
CA SER A 128 17.50 -12.49 -10.15
C SER A 128 18.40 -11.76 -11.14
N PHE A 129 19.70 -12.04 -11.11
CA PHE A 129 20.69 -11.34 -11.93
C PHE A 129 21.42 -12.28 -12.89
N ASP A 130 21.57 -11.81 -14.12
CA ASP A 130 22.31 -12.49 -15.19
C ASP A 130 23.05 -11.43 -16.02
N ASN A 131 24.38 -11.52 -16.05
CA ASN A 131 25.25 -10.60 -16.79
C ASN A 131 25.03 -10.64 -18.31
N THR A 132 24.38 -11.67 -18.84
CA THR A 132 24.04 -11.76 -20.27
C THR A 132 22.78 -10.97 -20.63
N GLN A 133 21.99 -10.54 -19.63
CA GLN A 133 20.67 -9.93 -19.80
C GLN A 133 20.53 -8.61 -19.04
N ILE A 134 21.62 -7.84 -18.91
CA ILE A 134 21.69 -6.62 -18.07
C ILE A 134 20.53 -5.65 -18.35
N LEU A 135 20.29 -5.30 -19.61
CA LEU A 135 19.23 -4.35 -19.98
C LEU A 135 17.84 -4.85 -19.55
N ALA A 136 17.56 -6.15 -19.73
CA ALA A 136 16.30 -6.73 -19.30
C ALA A 136 16.15 -6.66 -17.77
N LYS A 137 17.23 -6.87 -17.02
CA LYS A 137 17.25 -6.79 -15.56
C LYS A 137 17.10 -5.35 -15.04
N GLU A 138 17.61 -4.35 -15.74
CA GLU A 138 17.36 -2.94 -15.41
C GLU A 138 15.89 -2.54 -15.60
N MET A 139 15.25 -3.03 -16.65
CA MET A 139 13.80 -2.84 -16.85
C MET A 139 12.99 -3.56 -15.78
N GLU A 140 13.33 -4.81 -15.46
CA GLU A 140 12.68 -5.58 -14.39
C GLU A 140 12.83 -4.88 -13.03
N GLU A 141 14.03 -4.39 -12.69
CA GLU A 141 14.29 -3.60 -11.48
C GLU A 141 13.37 -2.37 -11.40
N THR A 142 13.23 -1.64 -12.51
CA THR A 142 12.38 -0.45 -12.58
C THR A 142 10.91 -0.80 -12.32
N VAL A 143 10.41 -1.88 -12.92
CA VAL A 143 9.04 -2.37 -12.69
C VAL A 143 8.84 -2.79 -11.24
N LEU A 144 9.78 -3.53 -10.65
CA LEU A 144 9.70 -3.95 -9.25
C LEU A 144 9.63 -2.74 -8.28
N TYR A 145 10.36 -1.66 -8.55
CA TYR A 145 10.24 -0.43 -7.76
C TYR A 145 8.90 0.28 -7.95
N GLN A 146 8.33 0.29 -9.16
CA GLN A 146 7.00 0.84 -9.42
C GLN A 146 5.90 0.04 -8.71
N ASP A 147 6.02 -1.29 -8.67
CA ASP A 147 5.10 -2.17 -7.95
C ASP A 147 5.18 -1.93 -6.43
N MET A 148 6.40 -1.87 -5.88
CA MET A 148 6.58 -1.56 -4.44
C MET A 148 6.04 -0.17 -4.09
N ARG A 149 6.23 0.83 -4.96
CA ARG A 149 5.64 2.17 -4.77
C ARG A 149 4.12 2.11 -4.69
N THR A 150 3.50 1.38 -5.61
CA THR A 150 2.04 1.19 -5.64
C THR A 150 1.55 0.50 -4.38
N ASP A 151 2.22 -0.58 -3.95
CA ASP A 151 1.94 -1.28 -2.69
C ASP A 151 2.05 -0.33 -1.49
N ALA A 152 3.13 0.45 -1.39
CA ALA A 152 3.33 1.43 -0.32
C ALA A 152 2.17 2.44 -0.25
N ILE A 153 1.73 2.98 -1.39
CA ILE A 153 0.55 3.87 -1.45
C ILE A 153 -0.69 3.17 -0.90
N GLN A 154 -0.94 1.91 -1.27
CA GLN A 154 -2.08 1.14 -0.75
C GLN A 154 -1.98 0.92 0.77
N GLN A 155 -0.77 0.73 1.32
CA GLN A 155 -0.60 0.62 2.77
C GLN A 155 -0.85 1.95 3.48
N ILE A 156 -0.43 3.07 2.90
CA ILE A 156 -0.72 4.41 3.43
C ILE A 156 -2.23 4.64 3.48
N LEU A 157 -2.94 4.39 2.38
CA LEU A 157 -4.40 4.57 2.33
C LEU A 157 -5.11 3.68 3.35
N ARG A 158 -4.64 2.45 3.53
CA ARG A 158 -5.17 1.56 4.58
C ARG A 158 -4.96 2.14 5.98
N ARG A 159 -3.75 2.62 6.30
CA ARG A 159 -3.47 3.26 7.59
C ARG A 159 -4.34 4.50 7.80
N LEU A 160 -4.47 5.35 6.77
CA LEU A 160 -5.33 6.53 6.80
C LEU A 160 -6.81 6.20 6.97
N SER A 161 -7.31 5.12 6.36
CA SER A 161 -8.71 4.69 6.50
C SER A 161 -9.04 4.21 7.92
N LEU A 162 -8.03 3.77 8.66
CA LEU A 162 -8.14 3.33 10.05
C LEU A 162 -7.71 4.41 11.06
N ALA A 163 -7.18 5.54 10.57
CA ALA A 163 -6.67 6.62 11.39
C ALA A 163 -7.79 7.27 12.18
N LYS A 164 -7.62 7.43 13.48
CA LYS A 164 -8.61 8.08 14.36
C LYS A 164 -7.87 9.07 15.25
N PRO A 165 -8.54 10.14 15.73
CA PRO A 165 -7.95 11.00 16.72
C PRO A 165 -7.41 10.16 17.90
N PRO A 166 -6.20 10.45 18.40
CA PRO A 166 -5.69 9.77 19.58
C PRO A 166 -6.69 9.95 20.71
N GLN A 167 -7.07 8.85 21.37
CA GLN A 167 -7.94 8.93 22.54
C GLN A 167 -7.20 9.75 23.60
N SER A 168 -7.77 10.89 24.02
CA SER A 168 -7.21 11.68 25.10
C SER A 168 -7.00 10.77 26.32
N PRO A 169 -5.80 10.76 26.94
CA PRO A 169 -5.62 10.05 28.20
C PRO A 169 -6.63 10.61 29.20
N GLN A 170 -7.48 9.74 29.73
CA GLN A 170 -8.40 10.05 30.84
C GLN A 170 -7.62 10.46 32.08
#